data_AF-E3RRE6-F1
#
_entry.id   AF-E3RRE6-F1
#
_cell.length_a   1.000
_cell.length_b   1.000
_cell.length_c   1.000
_cell.angle_alpha   90.00
_cell.angle_beta   90.00
_cell.angle_gamma   90.00
#
_symmetry.space_group_name_H-M   'P 1'
#
loop_
_entity.id
_entity.type
_entity.pdbx_description
1 polymer ?
#
loop_
_entity_poly.entity_id
_entity_poly.type
_entity_poly.pdbx_seq_one_letter_code
_entity_poly.pdbx_strand_id
1 'polypeptide(L)'
;MSDYNDYARLLHQMQSFRLSDEAREQFVSEILAKYQALAEEHTNLKNDYMSERDIRRNYQRTVEEKQALVGEHERQLQASSFVLALIDGDGAIFQDALLQAAGGNGGSEAASRLYHAIRGHVASLYNNSANWPIMVQIYLSLDKLAIKLASVGLLRSPQEFRAFAQSFSVNQALFSIIDVGQGKERADHKIKEMLRTFSDNPTCRHIIFGGCHDAGYLLNLEHFKHDVHKASQITLLETTPAYRGFTDLNNFKRARFDDVFKKEPLPDYAPLINGFGQLAVQSPVQLAVQPSNRSNTNIASTSPTMISRSAMSPSPSVTPLSSTTTAESNKDSSWGK
;
A
#
# COMPACT_ATOMS: atom_id res chain seq x y z
N MET A 1 -99.67 -27.68 -68.23
CA MET A 1 -99.04 -26.43 -67.71
C MET A 1 -98.81 -26.46 -66.20
N SER A 2 -99.51 -27.27 -65.41
CA SER A 2 -99.28 -27.40 -63.94
C SER A 2 -97.97 -28.11 -63.57
N ASP A 3 -97.61 -29.22 -64.25
CA ASP A 3 -96.41 -30.01 -63.93
C ASP A 3 -95.07 -29.30 -64.14
N TYR A 4 -95.02 -28.34 -65.08
CA TYR A 4 -93.80 -27.58 -65.37
C TYR A 4 -93.47 -26.59 -64.24
N ASN A 5 -94.50 -26.11 -63.54
CA ASN A 5 -94.37 -25.15 -62.44
C ASN A 5 -93.94 -25.85 -61.14
N ASP A 6 -94.40 -27.07 -60.90
CA ASP A 6 -93.94 -27.91 -59.78
C ASP A 6 -92.50 -28.41 -59.97
N TYR A 7 -92.10 -28.74 -61.21
CA TYR A 7 -90.72 -29.12 -61.51
C TYR A 7 -89.72 -27.97 -61.27
N ALA A 8 -90.06 -26.75 -61.70
CA ALA A 8 -89.24 -25.56 -61.45
C ALA A 8 -89.12 -25.24 -59.95
N ARG A 9 -90.21 -25.39 -59.19
CA ARG A 9 -90.21 -25.21 -57.72
C ARG A 9 -89.32 -26.24 -57.01
N LEU A 10 -89.37 -27.51 -57.45
CA LEU A 10 -88.56 -28.58 -56.89
C LEU A 10 -87.06 -28.36 -57.18
N LEU A 11 -86.71 -27.92 -58.39
CA LEU A 11 -85.33 -27.55 -58.76
C LEU A 11 -84.80 -26.40 -57.90
N HIS A 12 -85.60 -25.36 -57.67
CA HIS A 12 -85.23 -24.24 -56.82
C HIS A 12 -85.02 -24.67 -55.36
N GLN A 13 -85.89 -25.54 -54.83
CA GLN A 13 -85.71 -26.13 -53.49
C GLN A 13 -84.41 -26.95 -53.42
N MET A 14 -84.14 -27.81 -54.40
CA MET A 14 -82.92 -28.62 -54.44
C MET A 14 -81.66 -27.73 -54.50
N GLN A 15 -81.69 -26.64 -55.27
CA GLN A 15 -80.60 -25.69 -55.34
C GLN A 15 -80.39 -24.95 -54.01
N SER A 16 -81.47 -24.60 -53.30
CA SER A 16 -81.38 -24.01 -51.95
C SER A 16 -80.78 -24.96 -50.92
N PHE A 17 -81.11 -26.26 -50.98
CA PHE A 17 -80.50 -27.27 -50.10
C PHE A 17 -79.01 -27.41 -50.39
N ARG A 18 -78.60 -27.44 -51.65
CA ARG A 18 -77.18 -27.51 -52.03
C ARG A 18 -76.38 -26.31 -51.53
N LEU A 19 -76.93 -25.10 -51.66
CA LEU A 19 -76.29 -23.89 -51.12
C LEU A 19 -76.20 -23.92 -49.59
N SER A 20 -77.24 -24.43 -48.91
CA SER A 20 -77.22 -24.57 -47.46
C SER A 20 -76.22 -25.63 -46.97
N ASP A 21 -76.07 -26.74 -47.71
CA ASP A 21 -75.08 -27.77 -47.41
C ASP A 21 -73.66 -27.26 -47.65
N GLU A 22 -73.43 -26.53 -48.74
CA GLU A 22 -72.13 -25.91 -49.02
C GLU A 22 -71.75 -24.87 -47.95
N ALA A 23 -72.69 -24.02 -47.54
CA ALA A 23 -72.46 -23.06 -46.46
C ALA A 23 -72.17 -23.76 -45.11
N ARG A 24 -72.87 -24.87 -44.82
CA ARG A 24 -72.63 -25.68 -43.63
C ARG A 24 -71.25 -26.32 -43.67
N GLU A 25 -70.84 -26.85 -44.82
CA GLU A 25 -69.53 -27.48 -44.99
C GLU A 25 -68.39 -26.46 -44.89
N GLN A 26 -68.55 -25.26 -45.46
CA GLN A 26 -67.60 -24.15 -45.29
C GLN A 26 -67.48 -23.74 -43.82
N PHE A 27 -68.60 -23.60 -43.10
CA PHE A 27 -68.59 -23.25 -41.68
C PHE A 27 -67.91 -24.33 -40.81
N VAL A 28 -68.20 -25.60 -41.08
CA VAL A 28 -67.55 -26.73 -40.38
C VAL A 28 -66.04 -26.73 -40.63
N SER A 29 -65.63 -26.53 -41.88
CA SER A 29 -64.21 -26.44 -42.26
C SER A 29 -63.51 -25.26 -41.55
N GLU A 30 -64.17 -24.10 -41.50
CA GLU A 30 -63.63 -22.92 -40.80
C GLU A 30 -63.47 -23.15 -39.29
N ILE A 31 -64.46 -23.79 -38.65
CA ILE A 31 -64.38 -24.14 -37.22
C ILE A 31 -63.23 -25.11 -36.97
N LEU A 32 -63.09 -26.15 -37.80
CA LEU A 32 -62.01 -27.13 -37.65
C LEU A 32 -60.64 -26.47 -37.81
N ALA A 33 -60.48 -25.59 -38.80
CA ALA A 33 -59.25 -24.83 -39.00
C ALA A 33 -58.93 -23.93 -37.79
N LYS A 34 -59.92 -23.21 -37.26
CA LYS A 34 -59.75 -22.38 -36.06
C LYS A 34 -59.40 -23.20 -34.83
N TYR A 35 -60.05 -24.34 -34.62
CA TYR A 35 -59.77 -25.23 -33.50
C TYR A 35 -58.35 -25.78 -33.59
N GLN A 36 -57.90 -26.18 -34.78
CA GLN A 36 -56.56 -26.71 -35.00
C GLN A 36 -55.49 -25.64 -34.74
N ALA A 37 -55.68 -24.43 -35.26
CA ALA A 37 -54.79 -23.30 -35.00
C ALA A 37 -54.72 -22.96 -33.50
N LEU A 38 -55.87 -22.93 -32.82
CA LEU A 38 -55.92 -22.65 -31.39
C LEU A 38 -55.25 -23.75 -30.55
N ALA A 39 -55.40 -25.02 -30.93
CA ALA A 39 -54.76 -26.14 -30.26
C ALA A 39 -53.23 -26.11 -30.41
N GLU A 40 -52.74 -25.72 -31.59
CA GLU A 40 -51.32 -25.53 -31.86
C GLU A 40 -50.76 -24.35 -31.05
N GLU A 41 -51.43 -23.20 -31.06
CA GLU A 41 -51.06 -22.03 -30.28
C GLU A 41 -51.02 -22.34 -28.77
N HIS A 42 -52.03 -23.04 -28.25
CA HIS A 42 -52.06 -23.45 -26.85
C HIS A 42 -50.89 -24.39 -26.50
N THR A 43 -50.53 -25.30 -27.41
CA THR A 43 -49.40 -26.22 -27.20
C THR A 43 -48.07 -25.46 -27.18
N ASN A 44 -47.88 -24.52 -28.11
CA ASN A 44 -46.68 -23.69 -28.16
C ASN A 44 -46.56 -22.82 -26.91
N LEU A 45 -47.63 -22.12 -26.53
CA LEU A 45 -47.66 -21.27 -25.33
C LEU A 45 -47.38 -22.07 -24.06
N LYS A 46 -47.89 -23.30 -23.96
CA LYS A 46 -47.61 -24.21 -22.84
C LYS A 46 -46.13 -24.59 -22.79
N ASN A 47 -45.52 -24.92 -23.92
CA ASN A 47 -44.10 -25.27 -24.00
C ASN A 47 -43.21 -24.08 -23.62
N ASP A 48 -43.53 -22.89 -24.15
CA ASP A 48 -42.81 -21.65 -23.84
C ASP A 48 -42.92 -21.30 -22.34
N TYR A 49 -44.11 -21.40 -21.77
CA TYR A 49 -44.32 -21.19 -20.33
C TYR A 49 -43.51 -22.17 -19.48
N MET A 50 -43.45 -23.45 -19.86
CA MET A 50 -42.67 -24.46 -19.15
C MET A 50 -41.16 -24.15 -19.24
N SER A 51 -40.68 -23.79 -20.42
CA SER A 51 -39.29 -23.37 -20.65
C SER A 51 -38.93 -22.15 -19.80
N GLU A 52 -39.75 -21.10 -19.85
CA GLU A 52 -39.53 -19.86 -19.09
C GLU A 52 -39.51 -20.11 -17.58
N ARG A 53 -40.41 -20.97 -17.09
CA ARG A 53 -40.44 -21.37 -15.67
C ARG A 53 -39.14 -22.07 -15.26
N ASP A 54 -38.62 -22.96 -16.10
CA ASP A 54 -37.41 -23.70 -15.81
C ASP A 54 -36.15 -22.82 -15.92
N ILE A 55 -36.10 -21.91 -16.90
CA ILE A 55 -35.08 -20.86 -17.03
C ILE A 55 -35.07 -19.99 -15.77
N ARG A 56 -36.23 -19.48 -15.35
CA ARG A 56 -36.35 -18.62 -14.16
C ARG A 56 -35.89 -19.33 -12.89
N ARG A 57 -36.23 -20.62 -12.72
CA ARG A 57 -35.78 -21.43 -11.58
C ARG A 57 -34.26 -21.63 -11.58
N ASN A 58 -33.69 -21.95 -12.74
CA ASN A 58 -32.24 -22.12 -12.86
C ASN A 58 -31.51 -20.79 -12.64
N TYR A 59 -32.01 -19.69 -13.20
CA TYR A 59 -31.47 -18.36 -12.98
C TYR A 59 -31.47 -17.98 -11.50
N GLN A 60 -32.61 -18.18 -10.82
CA GLN A 60 -32.73 -17.91 -9.38
C GLN A 60 -31.71 -18.72 -8.57
N ARG A 61 -31.56 -20.02 -8.87
CA ARG A 61 -30.55 -20.87 -8.23
C ARG A 61 -29.13 -20.35 -8.46
N THR A 62 -28.80 -19.98 -9.70
CA THR A 62 -27.48 -19.43 -10.03
C THR A 62 -27.22 -18.11 -9.32
N VAL A 63 -28.22 -17.23 -9.21
CA VAL A 63 -28.09 -15.96 -8.47
C VAL A 63 -27.80 -16.23 -6.99
N GLU A 64 -28.56 -17.13 -6.35
CA GLU A 64 -28.35 -17.52 -4.96
C GLU A 64 -26.96 -18.13 -4.73
N GLU A 65 -26.50 -19.01 -5.61
CA GLU A 65 -25.18 -19.62 -5.55
C GLU A 65 -24.06 -18.56 -5.68
N LYS A 66 -24.19 -17.64 -6.64
CA LYS A 66 -23.22 -16.56 -6.83
C LYS A 66 -23.22 -15.60 -5.65
N GLN A 67 -24.38 -15.28 -5.08
CA GLN A 67 -24.48 -14.45 -3.87
C GLN A 67 -23.82 -15.13 -2.68
N ALA A 68 -24.03 -16.43 -2.49
CA ALA A 68 -23.37 -17.20 -1.43
C ALA A 68 -21.84 -17.19 -1.60
N LEU A 69 -21.35 -17.37 -2.83
CA LEU A 69 -19.92 -17.33 -3.14
C LEU A 69 -19.31 -15.94 -2.90
N VAL A 70 -19.99 -14.87 -3.33
CA VAL A 70 -19.55 -13.49 -3.06
C VAL A 70 -19.48 -13.24 -1.55
N GLY A 71 -20.53 -13.62 -0.80
CA GLY A 71 -20.53 -13.48 0.65
C GLY A 71 -19.43 -14.27 1.35
N GLU A 72 -19.04 -15.44 0.82
CA GLU A 72 -17.89 -16.19 1.31
C GLU A 72 -16.56 -15.48 1.04
N HIS A 73 -16.33 -14.99 -0.19
CA HIS A 73 -15.13 -14.22 -0.50
C HIS A 73 -15.02 -12.94 0.35
N GLU A 74 -16.13 -12.23 0.58
CA GLU A 74 -16.15 -11.06 1.45
C GLU A 74 -15.74 -11.40 2.88
N ARG A 75 -16.23 -12.52 3.44
CA ARG A 75 -15.80 -13.00 4.76
C ARG A 75 -14.32 -13.34 4.79
N GLN A 76 -13.78 -13.97 3.76
CA GLN A 76 -12.35 -14.30 3.66
C GLN A 76 -11.48 -13.04 3.60
N LEU A 77 -11.88 -12.01 2.85
CA LEU A 77 -11.20 -10.72 2.82
C LEU A 77 -11.27 -9.99 4.17
N GLN A 78 -12.41 -10.05 4.86
CA GLN A 78 -12.55 -9.51 6.22
C GLN A 78 -11.67 -10.24 7.23
N ALA A 79 -11.58 -11.58 7.15
CA ALA A 79 -10.75 -12.39 8.03
C ALA A 79 -9.24 -12.15 7.83
N SER A 80 -8.83 -11.83 6.60
CA SER A 80 -7.43 -11.53 6.25
C SER A 80 -7.06 -10.05 6.36
N SER A 81 -7.96 -9.22 6.89
CA SER A 81 -7.77 -7.77 6.99
C SER A 81 -6.69 -7.38 7.99
N PHE A 82 -5.86 -6.40 7.66
CA PHE A 82 -4.75 -5.92 8.50
C PHE A 82 -4.50 -4.42 8.37
N VAL A 83 -3.68 -3.88 9.28
CA VAL A 83 -3.20 -2.49 9.28
C VAL A 83 -1.70 -2.49 8.99
N LEU A 84 -1.25 -1.55 8.16
CA LEU A 84 0.17 -1.38 7.84
C LEU A 84 0.66 0.00 8.29
N ALA A 85 1.75 0.06 9.03
CA ALA A 85 2.47 1.30 9.30
C ALA A 85 3.78 1.33 8.50
N LEU A 86 3.90 2.31 7.62
CA LEU A 86 5.10 2.62 6.85
C LEU A 86 5.71 3.89 7.42
N ILE A 87 6.85 3.76 8.10
CA ILE A 87 7.46 4.86 8.84
C ILE A 87 8.86 5.11 8.29
N ASP A 88 9.14 6.36 7.95
CA ASP A 88 10.49 6.82 7.66
C ASP A 88 11.18 7.20 8.97
N GLY A 89 12.14 6.38 9.37
CA GLY A 89 12.82 6.51 10.65
C GLY A 89 13.79 7.69 10.74
N ASP A 90 14.13 8.35 9.63
CA ASP A 90 14.98 9.53 9.66
C ASP A 90 14.24 10.76 10.25
N GLY A 91 12.91 10.82 10.11
CA GLY A 91 12.07 11.86 10.72
C GLY A 91 11.14 11.40 11.84
N ALA A 92 11.08 10.09 12.11
CA ALA A 92 10.29 9.50 13.19
C ALA A 92 11.19 9.02 14.34
N ILE A 93 11.76 9.96 15.07
CA ILE A 93 12.72 9.68 16.15
C ILE A 93 11.98 9.31 17.44
N PHE A 94 12.39 8.22 18.09
CA PHE A 94 11.79 7.78 19.36
C PHE A 94 12.08 8.75 20.51
N GLN A 95 11.18 8.78 21.51
CA GLN A 95 11.31 9.60 22.71
C GLN A 95 12.59 9.28 23.50
N ASP A 96 13.16 10.30 24.13
CA ASP A 96 14.44 10.20 24.87
C ASP A 96 14.34 9.17 26.00
N ALA A 97 13.20 9.13 26.69
CA ALA A 97 12.93 8.15 27.75
C ALA A 97 12.94 6.69 27.24
N LEU A 98 12.63 6.46 25.96
CA LEU A 98 12.70 5.14 25.33
C LEU A 98 14.13 4.83 24.88
N LEU A 99 14.83 5.81 24.29
CA LEU A 99 16.21 5.65 23.83
C LEU A 99 17.20 5.46 25.00
N GLN A 100 16.97 6.13 26.13
CA GLN A 100 17.81 6.11 27.33
C GLN A 100 17.33 5.12 28.40
N ALA A 101 16.33 4.29 28.08
CA ALA A 101 15.75 3.35 29.03
C ALA A 101 16.82 2.40 29.60
N ALA A 102 16.86 2.29 30.93
CA ALA A 102 17.80 1.39 31.61
C ALA A 102 17.56 -0.07 31.21
N GLY A 103 18.65 -0.84 31.09
CA GLY A 103 18.58 -2.29 30.85
C GLY A 103 18.22 -2.72 29.43
N GLY A 104 18.16 -1.81 28.45
CA GLY A 104 17.93 -2.15 27.03
C GLY A 104 16.47 -2.46 26.66
N ASN A 105 15.54 -2.26 27.60
CA ASN A 105 14.10 -2.51 27.41
C ASN A 105 13.38 -1.43 26.59
N GLY A 106 14.09 -0.35 26.20
CA GLY A 106 13.53 0.78 25.49
C GLY A 106 12.85 0.42 24.17
N GLY A 107 13.45 -0.48 23.40
CA GLY A 107 12.89 -0.92 22.12
C GLY A 107 11.60 -1.72 22.30
N SER A 108 11.56 -2.64 23.28
CA SER A 108 10.36 -3.40 23.61
C SER A 108 9.21 -2.48 24.06
N GLU A 109 9.51 -1.53 24.94
CA GLU A 109 8.55 -0.54 25.41
C GLU A 109 8.04 0.34 24.25
N ALA A 110 8.93 0.80 23.38
CA ALA A 110 8.56 1.57 22.20
C ALA A 110 7.62 0.79 21.27
N ALA A 111 7.88 -0.50 21.04
CA ALA A 111 7.00 -1.36 20.25
C ALA A 111 5.61 -1.52 20.89
N SER A 112 5.55 -1.72 22.21
CA SER A 112 4.27 -1.82 22.93
C SER A 112 3.47 -0.52 22.86
N ARG A 113 4.10 0.64 23.12
CA ARG A 113 3.44 1.94 23.03
C ARG A 113 2.95 2.24 21.62
N LEU A 114 3.76 1.95 20.60
CA LEU A 114 3.37 2.13 19.20
C LEU A 114 2.19 1.23 18.82
N TYR A 115 2.19 -0.02 19.26
CA TYR A 115 1.08 -0.94 19.06
C TYR A 115 -0.22 -0.38 19.65
N HIS A 116 -0.20 0.06 20.91
CA HIS A 116 -1.38 0.61 21.58
C HIS A 116 -1.85 1.93 20.93
N ALA A 117 -0.93 2.80 20.53
CA ALA A 117 -1.25 4.05 19.85
C ALA A 117 -1.92 3.82 18.48
N ILE A 118 -1.34 2.94 17.65
CA ILE A 118 -1.95 2.57 16.36
C ILE A 118 -3.29 1.88 16.58
N ARG A 119 -3.38 0.92 17.51
CA ARG A 119 -4.62 0.19 17.77
C ARG A 119 -5.75 1.11 18.24
N GLY A 120 -5.45 2.04 19.16
CA GLY A 120 -6.41 3.02 19.63
C GLY A 120 -6.88 3.96 18.52
N HIS A 121 -5.95 4.43 17.68
CA HIS A 121 -6.29 5.27 16.52
C HIS A 121 -7.18 4.54 15.52
N VAL A 122 -6.82 3.32 15.11
CA VAL A 122 -7.60 2.53 14.15
C VAL A 122 -8.98 2.17 14.72
N ALA A 123 -9.07 1.84 16.00
CA ALA A 123 -10.36 1.58 16.67
C ALA A 123 -11.30 2.80 16.66
N SER A 124 -10.75 4.02 16.66
CA SER A 124 -11.56 5.25 16.51
C SER A 124 -12.12 5.46 15.10
N LEU A 125 -11.51 4.81 14.09
CA LEU A 125 -11.91 4.92 12.68
C LEU A 125 -12.85 3.79 12.25
N TYR A 126 -12.68 2.58 12.80
CA TYR A 126 -13.40 1.38 12.36
C TYR A 126 -13.90 0.54 13.55
N ASN A 127 -15.22 0.33 13.60
CA ASN A 127 -15.87 -0.44 14.69
C ASN A 127 -15.47 -1.92 14.72
N ASN A 128 -15.07 -2.51 13.59
CA ASN A 128 -14.73 -3.93 13.45
C ASN A 128 -13.21 -4.21 13.38
N SER A 129 -12.38 -3.25 13.80
CA SER A 129 -10.92 -3.35 13.70
C SER A 129 -10.23 -4.09 14.84
N ALA A 130 -10.98 -4.50 15.87
CA ALA A 130 -10.41 -5.03 17.11
C ALA A 130 -9.43 -6.20 16.92
N ASN A 131 -9.64 -7.00 15.86
CA ASN A 131 -8.87 -8.21 15.55
C ASN A 131 -7.90 -8.04 14.38
N TRP A 132 -7.78 -6.85 13.79
CA TRP A 132 -6.86 -6.65 12.67
C TRP A 132 -5.42 -6.68 13.17
N PRO A 133 -4.56 -7.59 12.66
CA PRO A 133 -3.13 -7.53 12.94
C PRO A 133 -2.53 -6.20 12.46
N ILE A 134 -1.56 -5.71 13.21
CA ILE A 134 -0.85 -4.46 12.91
C ILE A 134 0.57 -4.83 12.51
N MET A 135 0.94 -4.52 11.27
CA MET A 135 2.28 -4.65 10.75
C MET A 135 2.96 -3.29 10.77
N VAL A 136 4.18 -3.21 11.30
CA VAL A 136 4.95 -1.97 11.36
C VAL A 136 6.31 -2.16 10.72
N GLN A 137 6.63 -1.28 9.78
CA GLN A 137 7.89 -1.28 9.06
C GLN A 137 8.49 0.12 9.15
N ILE A 138 9.60 0.23 9.88
CA ILE A 138 10.36 1.46 10.04
C ILE A 138 11.62 1.33 9.19
N TYR A 139 11.78 2.19 8.18
CA TYR A 139 12.93 2.18 7.28
C TYR A 139 13.90 3.27 7.69
N LEU A 140 15.15 2.89 7.93
CA LEU A 140 16.21 3.84 8.31
C LEU A 140 17.58 3.23 8.04
N SER A 141 18.62 4.06 8.08
CA SER A 141 20.00 3.56 8.14
C SER A 141 20.41 3.44 9.60
N LEU A 142 20.60 2.20 10.09
CA LEU A 142 20.91 1.95 11.50
C LEU A 142 22.18 2.68 11.93
N ASP A 143 23.24 2.60 11.11
CA ASP A 143 24.53 3.20 11.44
C ASP A 143 24.46 4.74 11.46
N LYS A 144 23.81 5.37 10.47
CA LYS A 144 23.70 6.84 10.40
C LYS A 144 22.93 7.38 11.59
N LEU A 145 21.77 6.79 11.89
CA LEU A 145 20.94 7.23 12.99
C LEU A 145 21.63 6.98 14.34
N ALA A 146 22.27 5.82 14.52
CA ALA A 146 23.01 5.50 15.74
C ALA A 146 24.14 6.50 16.03
N ILE A 147 24.93 6.87 15.00
CA ILE A 147 25.99 7.88 15.13
C ILE A 147 25.39 9.24 15.50
N LYS A 148 24.29 9.63 14.85
CA LYS A 148 23.63 10.90 15.15
C LYS A 148 23.07 10.95 16.56
N LEU A 149 22.41 9.89 17.02
CA LEU A 149 21.86 9.80 18.38
C LEU A 149 22.95 9.85 19.46
N ALA A 150 24.09 9.18 19.23
CA ALA A 150 25.24 9.25 20.12
C ALA A 150 25.88 10.65 20.11
N SER A 151 25.99 11.30 18.95
CA SER A 151 26.61 12.62 18.85
C SER A 151 25.81 13.72 19.54
N VAL A 152 24.50 13.55 19.71
CA VAL A 152 23.64 14.49 20.47
C VAL A 152 23.42 14.08 21.93
N GLY A 153 24.10 13.02 22.40
CA GLY A 153 24.02 12.57 23.80
C GLY A 153 22.76 11.77 24.17
N LEU A 154 21.99 11.30 23.18
CA LEU A 154 20.81 10.45 23.42
C LEU A 154 21.17 8.98 23.62
N LEU A 155 22.33 8.55 23.12
CA LEU A 155 22.92 7.23 23.37
C LEU A 155 24.32 7.40 23.94
N ARG A 156 24.75 6.44 24.77
CA ARG A 156 26.12 6.41 25.30
C ARG A 156 27.09 5.92 24.23
N SER A 157 26.64 5.03 23.36
CA SER A 157 27.40 4.58 22.21
C SER A 157 26.48 4.19 21.03
N PRO A 158 26.94 4.30 19.77
CA PRO A 158 26.14 3.91 18.61
C PRO A 158 25.67 2.44 18.65
N GLN A 159 26.41 1.56 19.33
CA GLN A 159 26.07 0.14 19.44
C GLN A 159 24.76 -0.11 20.19
N GLU A 160 24.34 0.80 21.07
CA GLU A 160 23.10 0.68 21.85
C GLU A 160 21.85 0.69 20.96
N PHE A 161 21.90 1.43 19.84
CA PHE A 161 20.76 1.51 18.94
C PHE A 161 20.44 0.17 18.27
N ARG A 162 21.45 -0.66 18.00
CA ARG A 162 21.24 -2.01 17.46
C ARG A 162 20.49 -2.89 18.47
N ALA A 163 20.83 -2.81 19.75
CA ALA A 163 20.13 -3.54 20.80
C ALA A 163 18.67 -3.05 20.94
N PHE A 164 18.46 -1.73 20.84
CA PHE A 164 17.12 -1.14 20.78
C PHE A 164 16.31 -1.68 19.59
N ALA A 165 16.90 -1.70 18.39
CA ALA A 165 16.20 -2.17 17.18
C ALA A 165 15.84 -3.66 17.25
N GLN A 166 16.71 -4.47 17.87
CA GLN A 166 16.46 -5.88 18.12
C GLN A 166 15.32 -6.07 19.13
N SER A 167 15.35 -5.39 20.27
CA SER A 167 14.30 -5.53 21.30
C SER A 167 12.94 -5.02 20.80
N PHE A 168 12.92 -3.97 19.98
CA PHE A 168 11.73 -3.51 19.28
C PHE A 168 11.12 -4.60 18.38
N SER A 169 11.94 -5.23 17.54
CA SER A 169 11.46 -6.20 16.54
C SER A 169 11.06 -7.55 17.17
N VAL A 170 11.71 -7.95 18.26
CA VAL A 170 11.39 -9.21 18.96
C VAL A 170 10.12 -9.08 19.81
N ASN A 171 9.83 -7.90 20.37
CA ASN A 171 8.69 -7.72 21.26
C ASN A 171 7.32 -7.82 20.55
N GLN A 172 7.26 -7.52 19.25
CA GLN A 172 6.04 -7.59 18.44
C GLN A 172 6.32 -8.30 17.11
N ALA A 173 5.67 -9.43 16.87
CA ALA A 173 6.01 -10.35 15.76
C ALA A 173 5.92 -9.74 14.34
N LEU A 174 5.11 -8.69 14.16
CA LEU A 174 4.92 -8.02 12.86
C LEU A 174 5.60 -6.64 12.80
N PHE A 175 6.49 -6.34 13.74
CA PHE A 175 7.20 -5.08 13.83
C PHE A 175 8.64 -5.28 13.42
N SER A 176 9.12 -4.42 12.52
CA SER A 176 10.47 -4.50 11.98
C SER A 176 11.09 -3.12 11.82
N ILE A 177 12.31 -2.96 12.33
CA ILE A 177 13.20 -1.89 11.90
C ILE A 177 14.10 -2.45 10.79
N ILE A 178 13.95 -1.88 9.60
CA ILE A 178 14.59 -2.35 8.37
C ILE A 178 15.78 -1.44 8.06
N ASP A 179 16.98 -1.98 8.22
CA ASP A 179 18.20 -1.29 7.82
C ASP A 179 18.33 -1.25 6.29
N VAL A 180 18.25 -0.04 5.73
CA VAL A 180 18.43 0.17 4.28
C VAL A 180 19.89 0.37 3.87
N GLY A 181 20.80 0.35 4.85
CA GLY A 181 22.23 0.54 4.67
C GLY A 181 22.59 1.95 4.20
N GLN A 182 23.74 2.08 3.57
CA GLN A 182 24.24 3.37 3.09
C GLN A 182 23.70 3.70 1.70
N GLY A 183 23.27 4.94 1.51
CA GLY A 183 22.74 5.48 0.26
C GLY A 183 21.77 6.62 0.55
N LYS A 184 21.55 7.48 -0.44
CA LYS A 184 20.45 8.44 -0.43
C LYS A 184 19.21 7.74 -1.00
N GLU A 185 18.02 8.11 -0.53
CA GLU A 185 16.72 7.72 -1.14
C GLU A 185 16.39 6.21 -1.13
N ARG A 186 17.17 5.38 -0.40
CA ARG A 186 16.90 3.93 -0.30
C ARG A 186 15.68 3.61 0.55
N ALA A 187 15.50 4.32 1.66
CA ALA A 187 14.29 4.24 2.48
C ALA A 187 13.08 4.70 1.67
N ASP A 188 13.19 5.87 1.03
CA ASP A 188 12.12 6.49 0.26
C ASP A 188 11.65 5.58 -0.87
N HIS A 189 12.57 4.98 -1.62
CA HIS A 189 12.22 4.05 -2.69
C HIS A 189 11.41 2.85 -2.17
N LYS A 190 11.80 2.26 -1.03
CA LYS A 190 11.06 1.14 -0.41
C LYS A 190 9.69 1.58 0.09
N ILE A 191 9.61 2.70 0.81
CA ILE A 191 8.37 3.23 1.36
C ILE A 191 7.38 3.56 0.24
N LYS A 192 7.84 4.24 -0.82
CA LYS A 192 7.02 4.61 -1.98
C LYS A 192 6.42 3.38 -2.67
N GLU A 193 7.22 2.34 -2.87
CA GLU A 193 6.76 1.11 -3.51
C GLU A 193 5.79 0.32 -2.62
N MET A 194 6.06 0.26 -1.32
CA MET A 194 5.16 -0.40 -0.35
C MET A 194 3.83 0.35 -0.23
N LEU A 195 3.86 1.68 -0.17
CA LEU A 195 2.66 2.50 -0.18
C LEU A 195 1.83 2.24 -1.43
N ARG A 196 2.46 2.27 -2.62
CA ARG A 196 1.78 1.95 -3.89
C ARG A 196 1.14 0.55 -3.85
N THR A 197 1.91 -0.46 -3.48
CA THR A 197 1.48 -1.86 -3.48
C THR A 197 0.30 -2.11 -2.53
N PHE A 198 0.36 -1.56 -1.31
CA PHE A 198 -0.65 -1.83 -0.29
C PHE A 198 -1.84 -0.87 -0.30
N SER A 199 -1.74 0.27 -0.98
CA SER A 199 -2.86 1.20 -1.16
C SER A 199 -4.01 0.60 -2.00
N ASP A 200 -3.70 -0.34 -2.89
CA ASP A 200 -4.68 -1.05 -3.73
C ASP A 200 -5.00 -2.46 -3.20
N ASN A 201 -4.43 -2.84 -2.05
CA ASN A 201 -4.64 -4.17 -1.49
C ASN A 201 -5.96 -4.22 -0.70
N PRO A 202 -6.94 -5.07 -1.09
CA PRO A 202 -8.25 -5.11 -0.46
C PRO A 202 -8.23 -5.62 0.99
N THR A 203 -7.17 -6.29 1.43
CA THR A 203 -7.00 -6.76 2.81
C THR A 203 -6.22 -5.75 3.67
N CYS A 204 -5.50 -4.81 3.07
CA CYS A 204 -4.90 -3.69 3.79
C CYS A 204 -5.98 -2.64 4.06
N ARG A 205 -6.56 -2.64 5.26
CA ARG A 205 -7.71 -1.78 5.59
C ARG A 205 -7.32 -0.35 5.90
N HIS A 206 -6.10 -0.15 6.40
CA HIS A 206 -5.62 1.16 6.80
C HIS A 206 -4.10 1.22 6.78
N ILE A 207 -3.57 2.36 6.31
CA ILE A 207 -2.14 2.65 6.28
C ILE A 207 -1.84 3.83 7.21
N ILE A 208 -0.90 3.63 8.14
CA ILE A 208 -0.28 4.72 8.90
C ILE A 208 1.01 5.11 8.18
N PHE A 209 1.09 6.35 7.70
CA PHE A 209 2.22 6.84 6.92
C PHE A 209 3.03 7.87 7.72
N GLY A 210 4.25 7.50 8.13
CA GLY A 210 5.18 8.33 8.91
C GLY A 210 6.32 8.91 8.09
N GLY A 211 6.02 9.61 6.98
CA GLY A 211 7.00 10.25 6.10
C GLY A 211 6.79 11.76 5.93
N CYS A 212 5.98 12.40 6.80
CA CYS A 212 5.50 13.78 6.60
C CYS A 212 6.57 14.87 6.72
N HIS A 213 7.80 14.50 7.08
CA HIS A 213 8.94 15.41 7.22
C HIS A 213 9.68 15.64 5.89
N ASP A 214 9.54 14.74 4.91
CA ASP A 214 10.17 14.83 3.60
C ASP A 214 9.15 15.16 2.50
N ALA A 215 9.36 16.27 1.80
CA ALA A 215 8.54 16.69 0.66
C ALA A 215 8.60 15.69 -0.51
N GLY A 216 9.63 14.83 -0.57
CA GLY A 216 9.81 13.79 -1.57
C GLY A 216 8.69 12.76 -1.62
N TYR A 217 7.84 12.65 -0.60
CA TYR A 217 6.67 11.76 -0.57
C TYR A 217 5.37 12.42 -1.02
N LEU A 218 5.33 13.76 -1.19
CA LEU A 218 4.09 14.47 -1.52
C LEU A 218 3.48 13.99 -2.83
N LEU A 219 4.29 13.85 -3.88
CA LEU A 219 3.82 13.38 -5.20
C LEU A 219 3.15 12.00 -5.11
N ASN A 220 3.66 11.12 -4.24
CA ASN A 220 3.08 9.79 -4.04
C ASN A 220 1.71 9.85 -3.35
N LEU A 221 1.50 10.82 -2.46
CA LEU A 221 0.23 11.01 -1.77
C LEU A 221 -0.77 11.84 -2.59
N GLU A 222 -0.29 12.77 -3.42
CA GLU A 222 -1.13 13.57 -4.31
C GLU A 222 -1.97 12.71 -5.26
N HIS A 223 -1.46 11.53 -5.66
CA HIS A 223 -2.21 10.57 -6.46
C HIS A 223 -3.53 10.13 -5.78
N PHE A 224 -3.59 10.13 -4.45
CA PHE A 224 -4.80 9.78 -3.69
C PHE A 224 -5.64 11.00 -3.32
N LYS A 225 -5.15 12.23 -3.52
CA LYS A 225 -5.81 13.47 -3.06
C LYS A 225 -7.25 13.61 -3.54
N HIS A 226 -7.54 13.19 -4.76
CA HIS A 226 -8.87 13.28 -5.36
C HIS A 226 -9.75 12.04 -5.09
N ASP A 227 -9.17 10.94 -4.60
CA ASP A 227 -9.89 9.74 -4.20
C ASP A 227 -10.14 9.79 -2.69
N VAL A 228 -11.30 10.32 -2.31
CA VAL A 228 -11.70 10.49 -0.90
C VAL A 228 -11.70 9.16 -0.15
N HIS A 229 -12.07 8.06 -0.82
CA HIS A 229 -12.11 6.74 -0.19
C HIS A 229 -10.69 6.26 0.13
N LYS A 230 -9.76 6.31 -0.84
CA LYS A 230 -8.36 5.91 -0.60
C LYS A 230 -7.64 6.84 0.38
N ALA A 231 -7.82 8.15 0.25
CA ALA A 231 -7.23 9.12 1.18
C ALA A 231 -7.70 8.88 2.63
N SER A 232 -8.97 8.50 2.83
CA SER A 232 -9.49 8.18 4.18
C SER A 232 -8.90 6.91 4.80
N GLN A 233 -8.35 6.02 3.98
CA GLN A 233 -7.65 4.81 4.42
C GLN A 233 -6.18 5.04 4.76
N ILE A 234 -5.69 6.28 4.61
CA ILE A 234 -4.32 6.67 4.94
C ILE A 234 -4.34 7.73 6.05
N THR A 235 -3.70 7.42 7.18
CA THR A 235 -3.41 8.40 8.22
C THR A 235 -1.97 8.88 8.09
N LEU A 236 -1.80 10.20 8.01
CA LEU A 236 -0.50 10.86 8.10
C LEU A 236 -0.08 10.95 9.58
N LEU A 237 1.01 10.26 9.91
CA LEU A 237 1.63 10.31 11.22
C LEU A 237 2.59 11.50 11.28
N GLU A 238 2.26 12.49 12.11
CA GLU A 238 3.05 13.70 12.31
C GLU A 238 3.91 13.55 13.56
N THR A 239 5.15 13.08 13.38
CA THR A 239 6.16 13.00 14.44
C THR A 239 6.76 14.39 14.68
N THR A 240 7.36 14.97 13.64
CA THR A 240 7.81 16.36 13.59
C THR A 240 6.80 17.25 12.85
N PRO A 241 6.90 18.59 12.92
CA PRO A 241 6.02 19.47 12.17
C PRO A 241 6.05 19.11 10.68
N ALA A 242 4.89 18.75 10.14
CA ALA A 242 4.78 18.30 8.76
C ALA A 242 5.20 19.40 7.78
N TYR A 243 5.83 19.02 6.68
CA TYR A 243 6.13 19.97 5.61
C TYR A 243 4.83 20.60 5.08
N ARG A 244 4.87 21.89 4.70
CA ARG A 244 3.66 22.68 4.38
C ARG A 244 2.73 21.99 3.39
N GLY A 245 3.27 21.33 2.37
CA GLY A 245 2.48 20.62 1.35
C GLY A 245 1.60 19.49 1.90
N PHE A 246 1.98 18.85 3.00
CA PHE A 246 1.12 17.83 3.64
C PHE A 246 -0.08 18.46 4.35
N THR A 247 0.02 19.75 4.71
CA THR A 247 -1.09 20.47 5.34
C THR A 247 -2.24 20.68 4.35
N ASP A 248 -1.93 20.79 3.05
CA ASP A 248 -2.89 20.98 1.97
C ASP A 248 -3.62 19.69 1.56
N LEU A 249 -3.20 18.54 2.10
CA LEU A 249 -3.84 17.23 1.94
C LEU A 249 -4.99 17.07 2.94
N ASN A 250 -6.10 17.75 2.68
CA ASN A 250 -7.27 17.84 3.56
C ASN A 250 -8.08 16.53 3.72
N ASN A 251 -8.05 15.64 2.73
CA ASN A 251 -8.81 14.38 2.75
C ASN A 251 -8.14 13.28 3.58
N PHE A 252 -6.90 13.48 4.01
CA PHE A 252 -6.15 12.52 4.80
C PHE A 252 -6.41 12.69 6.29
N LYS A 253 -6.48 11.58 7.00
CA LYS A 253 -6.51 11.60 8.47
C LYS A 253 -5.12 11.92 9.01
N ARG A 254 -5.05 12.45 10.22
CA ARG A 254 -3.79 12.79 10.89
C ARG A 254 -3.77 12.24 12.29
N ALA A 255 -2.60 11.81 12.73
CA ALA A 255 -2.37 11.33 14.08
C ALA A 255 -0.99 11.75 14.57
N ARG A 256 -0.86 11.84 15.89
CA ARG A 256 0.41 12.03 16.58
C ARG A 256 0.52 10.99 17.68
N PHE A 257 1.68 10.35 17.79
CA PHE A 257 1.96 9.36 18.83
C PHE A 257 3.09 9.86 19.72
N ASP A 258 2.77 10.92 20.46
CA ASP A 258 3.72 11.70 21.25
C ASP A 258 4.38 10.89 22.38
N ASP A 259 3.77 9.78 22.82
CA ASP A 259 4.34 8.88 23.82
C ASP A 259 5.40 7.93 23.23
N VAL A 260 5.52 7.88 21.90
CA VAL A 260 6.43 7.02 21.13
C VAL A 260 7.51 7.85 20.45
N PHE A 261 7.10 8.90 19.72
CA PHE A 261 7.99 9.71 18.90
C PHE A 261 8.16 11.13 19.45
N LYS A 262 9.34 11.71 19.23
CA LYS A 262 9.64 13.10 19.54
C LYS A 262 8.81 14.03 18.65
N LYS A 263 8.42 15.17 19.22
CA LYS A 263 7.73 16.27 18.53
C LYS A 263 8.65 17.15 17.70
N GLU A 264 9.92 17.16 18.06
CA GLU A 264 10.93 18.07 17.52
C GLU A 264 12.04 17.26 16.85
N PRO A 265 12.62 17.78 15.76
CA PRO A 265 13.75 17.13 15.10
C PRO A 265 14.96 17.07 16.04
N LEU A 266 15.91 16.17 15.72
CA LEU A 266 17.17 16.11 16.45
C LEU A 266 17.98 17.41 16.24
N PRO A 267 18.64 17.93 17.28
CA PRO A 267 19.48 19.12 17.14
C PRO A 267 20.66 18.84 16.20
N ASP A 268 21.11 19.86 15.46
CA ASP A 268 22.24 19.74 14.53
C ASP A 268 23.55 19.40 15.26
N TYR A 269 23.72 19.91 16.47
CA TYR A 269 24.90 19.74 17.33
C TYR A 269 24.51 19.30 18.74
N ALA A 270 25.43 18.63 19.43
CA ALA A 270 25.28 18.34 20.85
C ALA A 270 25.05 19.64 21.64
N PRO A 271 24.08 19.70 22.57
CA PRO A 271 24.04 20.80 23.51
C PRO A 271 25.34 20.80 24.32
N LEU A 272 26.06 21.93 24.31
CA LEU A 272 27.16 22.17 25.23
C LEU A 272 26.62 21.99 26.65
N ILE A 273 27.11 20.97 27.35
CA ILE A 273 26.82 20.78 28.78
C ILE A 273 27.43 21.99 29.49
N ASN A 274 26.59 22.98 29.80
CA ASN A 274 26.94 24.07 30.72
C ASN A 274 26.98 23.50 32.14
N GLY A 275 28.11 22.86 32.46
CA GLY A 275 28.42 22.32 33.79
C GLY A 275 29.68 22.97 34.34
N PHE A 276 29.48 24.02 35.14
CA PHE A 276 30.32 24.48 36.27
C PHE A 276 31.76 24.95 36.02
N GLY A 277 31.99 26.24 36.33
CA GLY A 277 33.27 26.73 36.83
C GLY A 277 34.12 27.54 35.84
N GLN A 278 33.76 28.81 35.64
CA GLN A 278 34.75 29.80 35.22
C GLN A 278 35.79 29.94 36.35
N LEU A 279 36.86 29.14 36.31
CA LEU A 279 38.13 29.59 36.86
C LEU A 279 38.74 30.50 35.80
N ALA A 280 38.62 31.81 36.05
CA ALA A 280 39.31 32.82 35.28
C ALA A 280 40.82 32.55 35.36
N VAL A 281 41.38 31.97 34.30
CA VAL A 281 42.82 31.99 34.07
C VAL A 281 43.16 33.42 33.67
N GLN A 282 43.66 34.19 34.64
CA GLN A 282 44.27 35.48 34.37
C GLN A 282 45.49 35.26 33.47
N SER A 283 45.44 35.75 32.25
CA SER A 283 46.62 35.91 31.39
C SER A 283 47.57 36.93 32.05
N PRO A 284 48.89 36.67 32.08
CA PRO A 284 49.84 37.64 32.61
C PRO A 284 49.93 38.86 31.69
N VAL A 285 49.91 40.04 32.30
CA VAL A 285 50.20 41.32 31.66
C VAL A 285 51.62 41.28 31.06
N GLN A 286 51.73 41.27 29.73
CA GLN A 286 53.00 41.51 29.06
C GLN A 286 53.24 43.02 28.96
N LEU A 287 54.31 43.48 29.60
CA LEU A 287 54.84 44.84 29.47
C LEU A 287 55.35 45.06 28.04
N ALA A 288 54.83 46.12 27.40
CA ALA A 288 55.27 46.59 26.11
C ALA A 288 56.69 47.17 26.19
N VAL A 289 57.59 46.72 25.32
CA VAL A 289 58.84 47.41 24.97
C VAL A 289 58.87 47.57 23.45
N GLN A 290 58.95 48.82 23.01
CA GLN A 290 59.04 49.26 21.61
C GLN A 290 60.46 49.08 21.04
N PRO A 291 60.62 49.16 19.70
CA PRO A 291 61.67 48.48 18.95
C PRO A 291 62.96 49.30 18.78
N SER A 292 64.06 48.60 18.50
CA SER A 292 65.31 49.20 18.03
C SER A 292 65.70 48.63 16.67
N ASN A 293 65.65 49.48 15.66
CA ASN A 293 66.21 49.25 14.33
C ASN A 293 67.72 49.08 14.39
N ARG A 294 68.28 48.14 13.62
CA ARG A 294 69.58 48.31 12.94
C ARG A 294 69.71 47.41 11.72
N SER A 295 70.14 48.05 10.64
CA SER A 295 70.24 47.57 9.26
C SER A 295 71.61 46.95 8.94
N ASN A 296 71.67 46.35 7.74
CA ASN A 296 72.85 46.01 6.90
C ASN A 296 73.54 44.67 7.23
N THR A 297 73.97 43.82 6.27
CA THR A 297 74.10 43.90 4.80
C THR A 297 74.40 42.49 4.25
N ASN A 298 74.02 42.26 2.97
CA ASN A 298 74.57 41.38 1.93
C ASN A 298 75.56 40.25 2.30
N ILE A 299 75.37 39.07 1.67
CA ILE A 299 76.27 38.50 0.64
C ILE A 299 75.61 37.27 -0.02
N ALA A 300 75.70 37.21 -1.34
CA ALA A 300 75.28 36.13 -2.22
C ALA A 300 76.19 34.90 -2.10
N SER A 301 75.71 33.70 -2.44
CA SER A 301 76.24 32.86 -3.55
C SER A 301 75.83 31.37 -3.51
N THR A 302 75.60 30.85 -4.72
CA THR A 302 75.81 29.48 -5.22
C THR A 302 74.88 28.32 -4.83
N SER A 303 74.10 27.87 -5.82
CA SER A 303 73.69 26.47 -6.08
C SER A 303 74.93 25.59 -6.41
N PRO A 304 74.89 24.23 -6.40
CA PRO A 304 74.10 23.46 -7.38
C PRO A 304 73.52 22.09 -6.92
N THR A 305 72.66 21.61 -7.82
CA THR A 305 71.97 20.34 -8.11
C THR A 305 72.67 19.00 -7.82
N MET A 306 71.89 17.98 -7.40
CA MET A 306 71.99 16.53 -7.74
C MET A 306 70.57 15.90 -7.62
N ILE A 307 69.83 15.65 -8.70
CA ILE A 307 69.64 14.38 -9.45
C ILE A 307 69.57 13.08 -8.60
N SER A 308 68.37 12.47 -8.50
CA SER A 308 68.08 11.13 -9.10
C SER A 308 66.68 10.57 -8.80
N ARG A 309 65.98 10.24 -9.91
CA ARG A 309 65.26 8.98 -10.25
C ARG A 309 64.10 8.51 -9.34
N SER A 310 62.83 8.61 -9.74
CA SER A 310 62.05 7.91 -10.81
C SER A 310 61.63 6.47 -10.47
N ALA A 311 60.31 6.22 -10.36
CA ALA A 311 59.62 5.08 -10.95
C ALA A 311 58.10 5.34 -11.04
N MET A 312 57.56 5.17 -12.24
CA MET A 312 56.14 5.29 -12.64
C MET A 312 55.45 3.91 -12.62
N SER A 313 54.19 3.87 -12.16
CA SER A 313 52.95 3.26 -12.75
C SER A 313 52.97 1.78 -13.28
N PRO A 314 51.85 1.09 -13.65
CA PRO A 314 50.45 1.54 -13.88
C PRO A 314 49.30 0.59 -13.40
N SER A 315 48.04 1.03 -13.60
CA SER A 315 46.75 0.29 -13.53
C SER A 315 46.42 -0.43 -14.87
N PRO A 316 45.16 -0.83 -15.22
CA PRO A 316 44.20 -1.85 -14.74
C PRO A 316 43.74 -2.86 -15.85
N SER A 317 42.80 -3.81 -15.60
CA SER A 317 41.75 -4.42 -16.51
C SER A 317 41.13 -5.71 -15.87
N VAL A 318 39.82 -5.91 -15.63
CA VAL A 318 38.62 -6.25 -16.47
C VAL A 318 38.44 -7.76 -16.83
N THR A 319 37.47 -8.45 -16.16
CA THR A 319 36.53 -9.60 -16.46
C THR A 319 36.84 -10.74 -17.47
N PRO A 320 36.26 -11.99 -17.42
CA PRO A 320 34.80 -12.28 -17.25
C PRO A 320 34.36 -13.61 -16.57
N LEU A 321 33.02 -13.79 -16.58
CA LEU A 321 32.11 -14.82 -16.08
C LEU A 321 32.27 -16.22 -16.73
N SER A 322 31.95 -17.31 -16.01
CA SER A 322 31.42 -18.57 -16.56
C SER A 322 30.70 -19.42 -15.51
N SER A 323 29.63 -20.08 -15.95
CA SER A 323 28.65 -20.88 -15.21
C SER A 323 28.48 -22.26 -15.86
N THR A 324 28.46 -23.35 -15.08
CA THR A 324 27.83 -24.65 -15.44
C THR A 324 27.73 -25.54 -14.19
N THR A 325 26.51 -25.76 -13.66
CA THR A 325 25.60 -26.93 -13.82
C THR A 325 25.79 -28.07 -12.80
N THR A 326 24.79 -28.24 -11.96
CA THR A 326 24.36 -29.51 -11.34
C THR A 326 22.86 -29.66 -11.61
N ALA A 327 22.44 -30.83 -12.10
CA ALA A 327 21.20 -31.57 -11.74
C ALA A 327 20.77 -32.54 -12.84
N GLU A 328 20.62 -33.80 -12.44
CA GLU A 328 20.10 -34.94 -13.18
C GLU A 328 18.56 -34.94 -13.27
N SER A 329 18.07 -35.63 -14.32
CA SER A 329 16.81 -36.40 -14.49
C SER A 329 15.61 -36.20 -13.53
N ASN A 330 14.39 -35.98 -14.07
CA ASN A 330 13.44 -37.06 -14.43
C ASN A 330 12.11 -36.54 -15.02
N LYS A 331 11.71 -37.16 -16.14
CA LYS A 331 10.38 -37.61 -16.63
C LYS A 331 9.07 -36.82 -16.43
N ASP A 332 8.40 -36.66 -17.59
CA ASP A 332 6.99 -36.93 -17.93
C ASP A 332 5.85 -36.38 -17.08
N SER A 333 4.95 -35.61 -17.71
CA SER A 333 3.55 -36.02 -17.92
C SER A 333 2.76 -35.01 -18.76
N SER A 334 2.35 -35.48 -19.93
CA SER A 334 1.27 -34.94 -20.77
C SER A 334 -0.07 -35.30 -20.16
N TRP A 335 -1.01 -34.35 -20.07
CA TRP A 335 -2.45 -34.62 -20.18
C TRP A 335 -3.18 -33.42 -20.77
N GLY A 336 -3.65 -33.59 -22.00
CA GLY A 336 -4.83 -32.90 -22.51
C GLY A 336 -6.06 -33.77 -22.27
N LYS A 337 -7.18 -33.12 -21.94
CA LYS A 337 -8.54 -33.45 -22.35
C LYS A 337 -9.36 -32.19 -22.33
#